data_AF-A0A7S1Z4Q3-F1
#
_entry.id   AF-A0A7S1Z4Q3-F1
#
_cell.length_a   1.000
_cell.length_b   1.000
_cell.length_c   1.000
_cell.angle_alpha   90.00
_cell.angle_beta   90.00
_cell.angle_gamma   90.00
#
_symmetry.space_group_name_H-M   'P 1'
#
loop_
_entity.id
_entity.type
_entity.pdbx_description
1 polymer ?
#
loop_
_entity_poly.entity_id
_entity_poly.type
_entity_poly.pdbx_seq_one_letter_code
_entity_poly.pdbx_strand_id
1 'polypeptide(L)'
;MLVIASSRFPALLASTCRAASLRPVASFSSDCAPVQKLRCIFEDYRKEHFSRETPKRFKKELFKAAINPDSKEVEVERINQLLKNIGHEEDCLSKDELDVLLDEANGAHDKRVIPVEKMMQLI
;
A
#
# COMPACT_ATOMS: atom_id res chain seq x y z
N MET A 1 60.37 -15.78 21.04
CA MET A 1 59.34 -15.96 19.99
C MET A 1 58.08 -16.50 20.65
N LEU A 2 56.95 -15.87 20.32
CA LEU A 2 55.63 -15.97 20.94
C LEU A 2 54.87 -17.22 20.47
N VAL A 3 54.17 -17.93 21.36
CA VAL A 3 52.90 -18.60 21.02
C VAL A 3 52.07 -18.79 22.28
N ILE A 4 51.00 -17.99 22.40
CA ILE A 4 49.89 -18.23 23.32
C ILE A 4 48.67 -18.39 22.41
N ALA A 5 48.15 -19.61 22.30
CA ALA A 5 46.89 -19.89 21.63
C ALA A 5 45.82 -20.09 22.71
N SER A 6 45.00 -19.07 22.92
CA SER A 6 43.81 -19.15 23.75
C SER A 6 42.71 -18.33 23.12
N SER A 7 41.63 -19.00 22.71
CA SER A 7 40.24 -18.66 23.03
C SER A 7 39.30 -19.36 22.05
N ARG A 8 38.52 -20.29 22.59
CA ARG A 8 37.27 -20.75 22.01
C ARG A 8 36.19 -19.75 22.44
N PHE A 9 35.44 -19.16 21.51
CA PHE A 9 34.07 -18.73 21.80
C PHE A 9 33.15 -18.88 20.57
N PRO A 10 31.84 -19.13 20.79
CA PRO A 10 30.88 -19.60 19.82
C PRO A 10 30.01 -18.44 19.29
N ALA A 11 29.38 -18.63 18.13
CA ALA A 11 28.04 -18.14 17.81
C ALA A 11 27.76 -18.41 16.33
N LEU A 12 26.58 -18.94 15.99
CA LEU A 12 25.51 -18.09 15.47
C LEU A 12 24.29 -18.94 15.14
N LEU A 13 23.17 -18.44 15.65
CA LEU A 13 21.82 -18.96 15.53
C LEU A 13 21.41 -19.06 14.06
N ALA A 14 20.96 -20.24 13.65
CA ALA A 14 20.25 -20.42 12.39
C ALA A 14 18.87 -19.76 12.51
N SER A 15 18.80 -18.52 12.04
CA SER A 15 17.55 -17.77 11.89
C SER A 15 16.68 -18.46 10.84
N THR A 16 15.62 -19.13 11.28
CA THR A 16 14.58 -19.65 10.39
C THR A 16 13.79 -18.47 9.83
N CYS A 17 14.17 -18.00 8.65
CA CYS A 17 13.37 -17.05 7.88
C CYS A 17 12.07 -17.75 7.45
N ARG A 18 11.00 -17.51 8.21
CA ARG A 18 9.64 -17.91 7.86
C ARG A 18 9.21 -17.05 6.67
N ALA A 19 9.41 -17.56 5.46
CA ALA A 19 8.87 -16.96 4.24
C ALA A 19 7.33 -16.99 4.35
N ALA A 20 6.74 -15.83 4.65
CA ALA A 20 5.31 -15.66 4.55
C ALA A 20 4.90 -15.92 3.10
N SER A 21 4.04 -16.91 2.90
CA SER A 21 3.39 -17.17 1.63
C SER A 21 2.56 -15.94 1.26
N LEU A 22 3.13 -15.07 0.43
CA LEU A 22 2.41 -13.98 -0.21
C LEU A 22 1.52 -14.63 -1.27
N ARG A 23 0.23 -14.76 -0.97
CA ARG A 23 -0.76 -15.00 -2.03
C ARG A 23 -0.53 -13.92 -3.10
N PRO A 24 -0.48 -14.25 -4.40
CA PRO A 24 -0.42 -13.24 -5.44
C PRO A 24 -1.66 -12.37 -5.28
N VAL A 25 -1.48 -11.11 -4.86
CA VAL A 25 -2.58 -10.19 -4.54
C VAL A 25 -3.18 -9.65 -5.84
N ALA A 26 -3.45 -10.51 -6.84
CA ALA A 26 -3.65 -10.15 -8.24
C ALA A 26 -2.82 -8.89 -8.62
N SER A 27 -3.20 -8.11 -9.60
CA SER A 27 -2.81 -6.71 -9.67
C SER A 27 -4.05 -5.98 -10.13
N PHE A 28 -4.18 -4.68 -9.86
CA PHE A 28 -5.27 -3.95 -10.52
C PHE A 28 -5.10 -4.07 -12.03
N SER A 29 -6.17 -4.44 -12.73
CA SER A 29 -6.21 -4.45 -14.17
C SER A 29 -5.81 -3.08 -14.71
N SER A 30 -4.93 -3.09 -15.70
CA SER A 30 -4.51 -1.88 -16.40
C SER A 30 -5.68 -1.20 -17.12
N ASP A 31 -6.78 -1.91 -17.39
CA ASP A 31 -7.90 -1.41 -18.18
C ASP A 31 -9.03 -0.82 -17.32
N CYS A 32 -8.85 -0.78 -16.00
CA CYS A 32 -9.85 -0.24 -15.07
C CYS A 32 -9.71 1.29 -14.96
N ALA A 33 -10.66 2.04 -15.53
CA ALA A 33 -10.64 3.51 -15.56
C ALA A 33 -10.59 4.17 -14.16
N PRO A 34 -11.37 3.72 -13.14
CA PRO A 34 -11.27 4.27 -11.77
C PRO A 34 -9.88 4.08 -11.14
N VAL A 35 -9.24 2.93 -11.39
CA VAL A 35 -7.89 2.63 -10.92
C VAL A 35 -6.89 3.55 -11.58
N GLN A 36 -6.97 3.74 -12.90
CA GLN A 36 -6.08 4.66 -13.63
C GLN A 36 -6.22 6.09 -13.11
N LYS A 37 -7.44 6.55 -12.85
CA LYS A 37 -7.71 7.88 -12.29
C LYS A 37 -7.01 8.05 -10.93
N LEU A 38 -7.15 7.09 -10.02
CA LEU A 38 -6.47 7.13 -8.73
C LEU A 38 -4.94 7.10 -8.87
N ARG A 39 -4.40 6.32 -9.81
CA ARG A 39 -2.95 6.29 -10.09
C ARG A 39 -2.45 7.66 -10.51
N CYS A 40 -3.11 8.31 -11.47
CA CYS A 40 -2.73 9.64 -11.93
C CYS A 40 -2.73 10.65 -10.77
N ILE A 41 -3.80 10.69 -9.98
CA ILE A 41 -3.92 11.61 -8.85
C ILE A 41 -2.81 11.38 -7.81
N PHE A 42 -2.58 10.12 -7.43
CA PHE A 42 -1.54 9.82 -6.44
C PHE A 42 -0.13 10.09 -6.97
N GLU A 43 0.12 9.85 -8.26
CA GLU A 43 1.41 10.19 -8.87
C GLU A 43 1.64 11.71 -8.92
N ASP A 44 0.63 12.48 -9.26
CA ASP A 44 0.74 13.93 -9.36
C ASP A 44 0.90 14.56 -7.97
N TYR A 45 0.10 14.12 -6.99
CA TYR A 45 0.27 14.51 -5.59
C TYR A 45 1.66 14.12 -5.05
N ARG A 46 2.19 12.94 -5.42
CA ARG A 46 3.55 12.53 -5.07
C ARG A 46 4.60 13.45 -5.70
N LYS A 47 4.47 13.81 -6.98
CA LYS A 47 5.40 14.71 -7.66
C LYS A 47 5.40 16.10 -7.02
N GLU A 48 4.24 16.59 -6.59
CA GLU A 48 4.11 17.91 -5.99
C GLU A 48 4.63 17.96 -4.55
N HIS A 49 4.18 17.04 -3.69
CA HIS A 49 4.45 17.10 -2.25
C HIS A 49 5.61 16.21 -1.78
N PHE A 50 5.96 15.16 -2.52
CA PHE A 50 6.92 14.13 -2.14
C PHE A 50 8.05 13.94 -3.16
N SER A 51 8.32 14.93 -4.02
CA SER A 51 9.33 14.85 -5.10
C SER A 51 10.72 14.38 -4.66
N ARG A 52 11.12 14.70 -3.43
CA ARG A 52 12.44 14.36 -2.85
C ARG A 52 12.40 13.16 -1.91
N GLU A 53 11.21 12.62 -1.65
CA GLU A 53 11.03 11.53 -0.71
C GLU A 53 10.96 10.16 -1.38
N THR A 54 11.34 9.12 -0.64
CA THR A 54 11.21 7.75 -1.13
C THR A 54 9.73 7.37 -1.30
N PRO A 55 9.36 6.58 -2.32
CA PRO A 55 7.98 6.11 -2.51
C PRO A 55 7.40 5.39 -1.29
N LYS A 56 8.25 4.79 -0.44
CA LYS A 56 7.84 4.12 0.80
C LYS A 56 7.34 5.09 1.88
N ARG A 57 7.94 6.29 2.00
CA ARG A 57 7.52 7.34 2.94
C ARG A 57 6.17 7.91 2.50
N PHE A 58 6.06 8.25 1.22
CA PHE A 58 4.82 8.69 0.59
C PHE A 58 3.67 7.70 0.80
N LYS A 59 3.87 6.41 0.47
CA LYS A 59 2.86 5.35 0.70
C LYS A 59 2.39 5.31 2.15
N LYS A 60 3.31 5.44 3.11
CA LYS A 60 2.96 5.43 4.53
C LYS A 60 2.12 6.64 4.91
N GLU A 61 2.53 7.85 4.53
CA GLU A 61 1.79 9.07 4.91
C GLU A 61 0.42 9.12 4.23
N LEU A 62 0.34 8.77 2.94
CA LEU A 62 -0.91 8.75 2.18
C LEU A 62 -1.92 7.77 2.78
N PHE A 63 -1.52 6.52 3.02
CA PHE A 63 -2.44 5.52 3.54
C PHE A 63 -2.65 5.61 5.05
N LYS A 64 -1.76 6.23 5.82
CA LYS A 64 -1.98 6.50 7.25
C LYS A 64 -3.22 7.37 7.49
N ALA A 65 -3.56 8.25 6.56
CA ALA A 65 -4.79 9.05 6.63
C ALA A 65 -6.07 8.25 6.32
N ALA A 66 -5.94 7.11 5.62
CA ALA A 66 -7.07 6.29 5.16
C ALA A 66 -7.22 4.96 5.92
N ILE A 67 -6.19 4.53 6.64
CA ILE A 67 -6.13 3.27 7.41
C ILE A 67 -6.52 3.53 8.87
N ASN A 68 -7.40 2.69 9.41
CA ASN A 68 -7.54 2.57 10.87
C ASN A 68 -6.29 1.87 11.44
N PRO A 69 -5.66 2.36 12.51
CA PRO A 69 -4.38 1.85 13.01
C PRO A 69 -4.37 0.34 13.34
N ASP A 70 -5.55 -0.21 13.65
CA ASP A 70 -5.74 -1.63 13.98
C ASP A 70 -6.16 -2.49 12.78
N SER A 71 -6.41 -1.89 11.61
CA SER A 71 -6.83 -2.57 10.40
C SER A 71 -5.76 -2.50 9.30
N LYS A 72 -5.67 -3.55 8.49
CA LYS A 72 -4.85 -3.58 7.26
C LYS A 72 -5.69 -3.34 6.00
N GLU A 73 -6.88 -2.79 6.19
CA GLU A 73 -7.89 -2.60 5.16
C GLU A 73 -8.31 -1.13 5.12
N VAL A 74 -8.52 -0.61 3.91
CA VAL A 74 -8.98 0.75 3.63
C VAL A 74 -10.43 0.68 3.20
N GLU A 75 -11.32 1.33 3.93
CA GLU A 75 -12.72 1.43 3.53
C GLU A 75 -12.86 2.31 2.29
N VAL A 76 -13.70 1.90 1.35
CA VAL A 76 -13.78 2.57 0.04
C VAL A 76 -14.37 3.98 0.14
N GLU A 77 -15.21 4.23 1.13
CA GLU A 77 -15.69 5.58 1.45
C GLU A 77 -14.57 6.51 1.94
N ARG A 78 -13.50 5.96 2.54
CA ARG A 78 -12.32 6.72 2.95
C ARG A 78 -11.45 7.14 1.77
N ILE A 79 -11.60 6.54 0.60
CA ILE A 79 -10.85 6.93 -0.60
C ILE A 79 -11.30 8.34 -1.05
N ASN A 80 -12.60 8.59 -1.10
CA ASN A 80 -13.09 9.95 -1.42
C ASN A 80 -12.72 10.97 -0.35
N GLN A 81 -12.67 10.57 0.92
CA GLN A 81 -12.15 11.45 1.99
C GLN A 81 -10.66 11.73 1.80
N LEU A 82 -9.87 10.73 1.42
CA LEU A 82 -8.45 10.89 1.11
C LEU A 82 -8.25 11.86 -0.06
N LEU A 83 -9.01 11.70 -1.15
CA LEU A 83 -8.98 12.60 -2.31
C LEU A 83 -9.27 14.06 -1.91
N LYS A 84 -10.28 14.29 -1.08
CA LYS A 84 -10.56 15.62 -0.52
C LYS A 84 -9.41 16.17 0.32
N ASN A 85 -8.80 15.33 1.16
CA ASN A 85 -7.69 15.73 2.02
C ASN A 85 -6.42 16.12 1.24
N ILE A 86 -6.21 15.54 0.06
CA ILE A 86 -5.10 15.89 -0.83
C ILE A 86 -5.45 17.02 -1.82
N GLY A 87 -6.64 17.62 -1.72
CA GLY A 87 -7.08 18.74 -2.56
C GLY A 87 -7.74 18.36 -3.88
N HIS A 88 -8.04 17.08 -4.11
CA HIS A 88 -8.66 16.53 -5.32
C HIS A 88 -10.14 16.23 -5.11
N GLU A 89 -10.90 17.19 -4.57
CA GLU A 89 -12.33 17.01 -4.30
C GLU A 89 -13.18 16.88 -5.58
N GLU A 90 -12.75 17.52 -6.67
CA GLU A 90 -13.38 17.47 -7.99
C GLU A 90 -13.19 16.10 -8.66
N ASP A 91 -12.14 15.36 -8.27
CA ASP A 91 -11.81 14.06 -8.82
C ASP A 91 -12.39 12.87 -8.04
N CYS A 92 -13.24 13.14 -7.04
CA CYS A 92 -13.91 12.11 -6.25
C CYS A 92 -14.60 11.08 -7.16
N LEU A 93 -14.51 9.80 -6.76
CA LEU A 93 -15.14 8.71 -7.50
C LEU A 93 -16.62 8.65 -7.15
N SER A 94 -17.44 8.47 -8.18
CA SER A 94 -18.85 8.15 -8.06
C SER A 94 -19.06 6.77 -7.44
N LYS A 95 -20.27 6.47 -6.96
CA LYS A 95 -20.58 5.17 -6.35
C LYS A 95 -20.31 4.01 -7.32
N ASP A 96 -20.67 4.18 -8.59
CA ASP A 96 -20.46 3.15 -9.61
C ASP A 96 -18.97 2.90 -9.85
N GLU A 97 -18.14 3.95 -9.85
CA GLU A 97 -16.68 3.81 -9.96
C GLU A 97 -16.04 3.15 -8.73
N LEU A 98 -16.57 3.44 -7.54
CA LEU A 98 -16.15 2.79 -6.29
C LEU A 98 -16.53 1.31 -6.27
N ASP A 99 -17.68 0.93 -6.79
CA ASP A 99 -18.11 -0.47 -6.92
C ASP A 99 -17.22 -1.21 -7.92
N VAL A 100 -16.89 -0.61 -9.06
CA VAL A 100 -15.90 -1.15 -10.02
C VAL A 100 -14.52 -1.31 -9.36
N LEU A 101 -14.09 -0.34 -8.55
CA LEU A 101 -12.84 -0.41 -7.80
C LEU A 101 -12.85 -1.56 -6.78
N LEU A 102 -13.98 -1.78 -6.10
CA LEU A 102 -14.17 -2.88 -5.15
C LEU A 102 -14.09 -4.24 -5.82
N ASP A 103 -14.78 -4.38 -6.95
CA ASP A 103 -14.79 -5.62 -7.73
C ASP A 103 -13.38 -5.99 -8.18
N GLU A 104 -12.60 -4.99 -8.64
CA GLU A 104 -11.21 -5.17 -9.08
C GLU A 104 -10.24 -5.46 -7.91
N ALA A 105 -10.50 -4.88 -6.74
CA ALA A 105 -9.66 -5.01 -5.56
C ALA A 105 -9.84 -6.34 -4.83
N ASN A 106 -11.08 -6.74 -4.62
CA ASN A 106 -11.45 -7.83 -3.72
C ASN A 106 -12.02 -9.07 -4.40
N GLY A 107 -12.50 -8.95 -5.66
CA GLY A 107 -13.18 -10.03 -6.35
C GLY A 107 -14.43 -10.49 -5.58
N ALA A 108 -15.59 -9.90 -5.88
CA ALA A 108 -16.92 -10.35 -5.43
C ALA A 108 -17.04 -10.69 -3.92
N HIS A 109 -16.36 -9.95 -3.05
CA HIS A 109 -16.50 -10.09 -1.60
C HIS A 109 -17.35 -8.96 -1.03
N ASP A 110 -18.33 -9.29 -0.19
CA ASP A 110 -19.30 -8.37 0.44
C ASP A 110 -18.70 -7.25 1.32
N LYS A 111 -17.38 -7.24 1.51
CA LYS A 111 -16.72 -6.23 2.33
C LYS A 111 -16.30 -5.05 1.46
N ARG A 112 -16.86 -3.86 1.76
CA ARG A 112 -16.52 -2.55 1.15
C ARG A 112 -15.14 -2.02 1.58
N VAL A 113 -14.14 -2.88 1.58
CA VAL A 113 -12.80 -2.60 2.08
C VAL A 113 -11.76 -3.11 1.09
N ILE A 114 -10.67 -2.38 0.91
CA ILE A 114 -9.57 -2.75 0.01
C ILE A 114 -8.31 -2.97 0.86
N PRO A 115 -7.63 -4.12 0.73
CA PRO A 115 -6.37 -4.34 1.43
C PRO A 115 -5.36 -3.24 1.12
N VAL A 116 -4.65 -2.76 2.13
CA VAL A 116 -3.61 -1.73 1.95
C VAL A 116 -2.56 -2.17 0.94
N GLU A 117 -2.21 -3.45 0.95
CA GLU A 117 -1.25 -4.04 0.02
C GLU A 117 -1.70 -3.87 -1.45
N LYS A 118 -3.02 -3.97 -1.72
CA LYS A 118 -3.59 -3.66 -3.03
C LYS A 118 -3.41 -2.18 -3.35
N MET A 119 -3.84 -1.29 -2.46
CA MET A 119 -3.72 0.16 -2.67
C MET A 119 -2.27 0.61 -2.92
N MET A 120 -1.30 -0.04 -2.28
CA MET A 120 0.13 0.21 -2.51
C MET A 120 0.61 -0.12 -3.93
N GLN A 121 -0.16 -0.86 -4.73
CA GLN A 121 0.12 -1.14 -6.15
C GLN A 121 -0.32 0.01 -7.09
N LEU A 122 -0.95 1.07 -6.55
CA LEU A 122 -1.35 2.25 -7.33
C LEU A 122 -0.21 3.29 -7.45
N ILE A 123 0.96 3.03 -6.86
CA ILE A 123 2.09 3.97 -6.74
C ILE A 123 3.42 3.23 -6.97
#